data_AF-A0A497GGF0-F1
#
_entry.id   AF-A0A497GGF0-F1
#
_cell.length_a   1.000
_cell.length_b   1.000
_cell.length_c   1.000
_cell.angle_alpha   90.00
_cell.angle_beta   90.00
_cell.angle_gamma   90.00
#
_symmetry.space_group_name_H-M   'P 1'
#
loop_
_entity.id
_entity.type
_entity.pdbx_description
1 polymer ?
#
loop_
_entity_poly.entity_id
_entity_poly.type
_entity_poly.pdbx_seq_one_letter_code
_entity_poly.pdbx_strand_id
1 'polypeptide(L)' 'MVNAKFIPPRILIKELAQYLKENYSDVIKPPEWALYVKTSPHKERVPEDPDWWYVRCAS' A
#
# COMPACT_ATOMS: atom_id res chain seq x y z
N MET A 1 -3.82 26.71 3.35
CA MET A 1 -3.99 25.30 3.77
C MET A 1 -3.90 24.44 2.52
N VAL A 2 -2.99 23.46 2.49
CA VAL A 2 -2.81 22.57 1.33
C VAL A 2 -3.79 21.39 1.48
N ASN A 3 -4.43 20.98 0.39
CA ASN A 3 -5.42 19.90 0.36
C ASN A 3 -4.86 18.72 -0.45
N ALA A 4 -5.20 17.48 -0.08
CA ALA A 4 -4.81 16.27 -0.80
C ALA A 4 -5.12 16.33 -2.30
N LYS A 5 -6.20 17.04 -2.70
CA LYS A 5 -6.58 17.24 -4.11
C LYS A 5 -5.56 18.02 -4.94
N PHE A 6 -4.66 18.79 -4.31
CA PHE A 6 -3.64 19.58 -5.00
C PHE A 6 -2.30 18.85 -5.14
N ILE A 7 -2.21 17.60 -4.66
CA ILE A 7 -0.98 16.80 -4.69
C ILE A 7 -1.15 15.72 -5.77
N PRO A 8 -0.14 15.48 -6.62
CA PRO A 8 -0.18 14.36 -7.55
C PRO A 8 -0.44 13.03 -6.82
N PRO A 9 -1.48 12.26 -7.19
CA PRO A 9 -1.88 11.07 -6.43
C PRO A 9 -0.75 10.06 -6.24
N ARG A 10 0.07 9.87 -7.27
CA ARG A 10 1.23 8.97 -7.22
C ARG A 10 2.22 9.34 -6.13
N ILE A 11 2.48 10.63 -5.94
CA ILE A 11 3.41 11.12 -4.92
C ILE A 11 2.78 10.93 -3.54
N LEU A 12 1.52 11.34 -3.39
CA LEU A 12 0.80 11.22 -2.12
C LEU A 12 0.73 9.76 -1.65
N ILE A 13 0.35 8.83 -2.52
CA ILE A 13 0.23 7.40 -2.20
C ILE A 13 1.58 6.82 -1.80
N LYS A 14 2.66 7.18 -2.50
CA LYS A 14 4.00 6.69 -2.19
C LYS A 14 4.45 7.12 -0.79
N GLU A 15 4.37 8.42 -0.52
CA GLU A 15 4.80 8.98 0.77
C GLU A 15 3.90 8.50 1.92
N LEU A 16 2.59 8.38 1.67
CA LEU A 16 1.65 7.86 2.66
C LEU A 16 1.89 6.38 2.96
N ALA A 17 2.14 5.55 1.94
CA ALA A 17 2.45 4.13 2.13
C ALA A 17 3.72 3.95 2.97
N GLN A 18 4.75 4.76 2.71
CA GLN A 18 5.96 4.77 3.53
C GLN A 18 5.67 5.20 4.97
N TYR A 19 4.91 6.28 5.15
CA TYR A 19 4.52 6.76 6.47
C TYR A 19 3.73 5.71 7.27
N LEU A 20 2.80 4.99 6.63
CA LEU A 20 2.03 3.91 7.25
C LEU A 20 2.93 2.72 7.64
N LYS A 21 3.89 2.37 6.79
CA LYS A 21 4.85 1.30 7.06
C LYS A 21 5.76 1.64 8.25
N GLU A 22 6.24 2.88 8.33
CA GLU A 22 7.20 3.29 9.38
C GLU A 22 6.53 3.56 10.73
N ASN A 23 5.36 4.19 10.73
CA ASN A 23 4.75 4.72 11.97
C ASN A 23 3.57 3.88 12.47
N TYR A 24 2.97 3.06 11.60
CA TYR A 24 1.77 2.27 11.93
C TYR A 24 1.97 0.78 11.65
N SER A 25 3.21 0.30 11.54
CA SER A 25 3.51 -1.11 11.35
C SER A 25 2.90 -2.01 12.43
N ASP A 26 2.62 -1.49 13.62
CA ASP A 26 2.03 -2.29 14.69
C ASP A 26 0.53 -2.52 14.52
N VAL A 27 -0.16 -1.60 13.84
CA VAL A 27 -1.61 -1.64 13.61
C VAL A 27 -1.92 -2.17 12.21
N ILE A 28 -1.12 -1.79 11.22
CA ILE A 28 -1.29 -2.15 9.80
C ILE A 28 -0.24 -3.19 9.44
N LYS A 29 -0.37 -4.38 10.01
CA LYS A 29 0.47 -5.53 9.63
C LYS A 29 -0.13 -6.23 8.41
N PRO A 30 0.69 -6.53 7.38
CA PRO A 30 0.25 -7.45 6.34
C PRO A 30 -0.06 -8.80 6.97
N PRO A 31 -1.20 -9.42 6.66
CA PRO A 31 -1.50 -10.76 7.12
C PRO A 31 -0.54 -11.77 6.46
N GLU A 32 -0.31 -12.92 7.10
CA GLU A 32 0.69 -13.90 6.63
C GLU A 32 0.47 -14.37 5.19
N TRP A 33 -0.79 -14.44 4.75
CA TRP A 33 -1.14 -14.86 3.39
C TRP A 33 -0.83 -13.79 2.32
N ALA A 34 -0.58 -12.54 2.70
CA ALA A 34 -0.42 -11.42 1.75
C ALA A 34 0.77 -11.61 0.78
N LEU A 35 1.76 -12.42 1.15
CA LEU A 35 2.93 -12.72 0.32
C LEU A 35 2.66 -13.80 -0.74
N TYR A 36 1.58 -14.56 -0.61
CA TYR A 36 1.36 -15.77 -1.41
C TYR A 36 0.14 -15.69 -2.32
N VAL A 37 -0.76 -14.72 -2.09
CA VAL A 37 -2.01 -14.62 -2.85
C VAL A 37 -1.95 -13.57 -3.95
N LYS A 38 -2.67 -13.86 -5.03
CA LYS A 38 -3.02 -12.84 -6.02
C LYS A 38 -4.06 -11.87 -5.46
N THR A 39 -4.03 -10.63 -5.92
CA THR A 39 -4.91 -9.56 -5.41
C THR A 39 -6.34 -9.61 -5.94
N SER A 40 -6.59 -10.31 -7.05
CA SER A 40 -7.90 -10.43 -7.69
C SER A 40 -7.99 -11.71 -8.53
N PRO A 41 -9.18 -12.29 -8.75
CA PRO A 41 -9.36 -13.47 -9.60
C PRO A 41 -8.76 -13.33 -11.00
N HIS A 42 -8.81 -12.13 -11.58
CA HIS A 42 -8.30 -11.82 -12.92
C HIS A 42 -6.76 -11.76 -13.01
N LYS A 43 -6.04 -11.71 -11.88
CA LYS A 43 -4.58 -11.75 -11.86
C LYS A 43 -4.08 -13.19 -11.93
N GLU A 44 -2.93 -13.40 -12.56
CA GLU A 44 -2.29 -14.71 -12.65
C GLU A 44 -1.14 -14.88 -11.64
N ARG A 45 -0.55 -13.77 -11.19
CA ARG A 45 0.63 -13.74 -10.31
C ARG A 45 0.37 -12.91 -9.06
N VAL A 46 1.17 -13.17 -8.02
CA VAL A 46 1.26 -12.33 -6.82
C VAL A 46 1.85 -10.96 -7.17
N PRO A 47 1.58 -9.92 -6.39
CA PRO A 47 2.25 -8.62 -6.56
C PRO A 47 3.77 -8.73 -6.50
N GLU A 48 4.46 -8.00 -7.36
CA GLU A 48 5.94 -7.99 -7.41
C GLU A 48 6.55 -7.17 -6.27
N ASP A 49 5.84 -6.14 -5.82
CA ASP A 49 6.25 -5.31 -4.68
C ASP A 49 5.95 -6.04 -3.36
N PRO A 50 6.94 -6.36 -2.51
CA PRO A 50 6.70 -6.99 -1.22
C PRO A 50 5.93 -6.09 -0.23
N ASP A 51 6.00 -4.77 -0.41
CA ASP A 51 5.32 -3.77 0.43
C ASP A 51 3.96 -3.34 -0.14
N TRP A 52 3.45 -4.09 -1.14
CA TRP A 52 2.21 -3.77 -1.84
C TRP A 52 1.01 -3.57 -0.90
N TRP A 53 1.01 -4.21 0.28
CA TRP A 53 -0.04 -4.07 1.28
C TRP A 53 -0.16 -2.62 1.77
N TYR A 54 0.95 -1.95 2.02
CA TYR A 54 0.97 -0.55 2.46
C TYR A 54 0.55 0.41 1.36
N VAL A 55 0.93 0.10 0.11
CA VAL A 55 0.47 0.85 -1.07
C VAL A 55 -1.04 0.74 -1.23
N ARG A 56 -1.61 -0.46 -1.03
CA ARG A 56 -3.06 -0.67 -1.04
C ARG A 56 -3.77 0.09 0.10
N CYS A 57 -3.18 0.14 1.29
CA CYS A 57 -3.75 0.89 2.41
C CYS A 57 -3.75 2.40 2.17
N ALA A 58 -2.82 2.91 1.36
CA ALA A 58 -2.71 4.33 1.03
C ALA A 58 -3.56 4.77 -0.17
N SER A 59 -4.03 3.83 -1.01
CA SER A 59 -4.73 4.09 -2.28
C SER A 59 -6.24 4.13 -2.18
#